data_AF-A0AAW9KSY7-F1
#
_entry.id   AF-A0AAW9KSY7-F1
#
_cell.length_a   1.000
_cell.length_b   1.000
_cell.length_c   1.000
_cell.angle_alpha   90.00
_cell.angle_beta   90.00
_cell.angle_gamma   90.00
#
_symmetry.space_group_name_H-M   'P 1'
#
loop_
_entity.id
_entity.type
_entity.pdbx_description
1 polymer ?
#
loop_
_entity_poly.entity_id
_entity_poly.type
_entity_poly.pdbx_seq_one_letter_code
_entity_poly.pdbx_strand_id
1 'polypeptide(L)'
;MPHNEITRVQVPALMHLAKLGYDLIPANSKPKLDTATNILTDSFTQAFERLNPTKNAQDSLTEMKKRLNYNDLGKSFYEYLLKSENQIIDFDNPN
;
A
#
# COMPACT_ATOMS: atom_id res chain seq x y z
N MET A 1 -32.69 -8.62 -7.32
CA MET A 1 -31.23 -8.44 -7.51
C MET A 1 -30.53 -9.70 -7.05
N PRO A 2 -29.50 -10.18 -7.76
CA PRO A 2 -28.75 -11.37 -7.33
C PRO A 2 -28.16 -11.10 -5.94
N HIS A 3 -28.38 -12.02 -5.00
CA HIS A 3 -28.01 -11.91 -3.59
C HIS A 3 -26.62 -12.53 -3.35
N ASN A 4 -25.62 -12.11 -4.14
CA ASN A 4 -24.27 -12.66 -4.11
C ASN A 4 -23.30 -11.77 -3.32
N GLU A 5 -22.08 -12.25 -3.08
CA GLU A 5 -21.03 -11.53 -2.34
C GLU A 5 -20.73 -10.15 -2.95
N ILE A 6 -20.78 -10.04 -4.27
CA ILE A 6 -20.51 -8.80 -5.00
C ILE A 6 -21.50 -7.71 -4.58
N THR A 7 -22.81 -7.99 -4.62
CA THR A 7 -23.84 -6.98 -4.31
C THR A 7 -24.03 -6.76 -2.80
N ARG A 8 -23.79 -7.78 -1.97
CA ARG A 8 -24.01 -7.72 -0.51
C ARG A 8 -22.81 -7.22 0.29
N VAL A 9 -21.59 -7.38 -0.23
CA VAL A 9 -20.35 -7.14 0.52
C VAL A 9 -19.43 -6.20 -0.24
N GLN A 10 -19.01 -6.57 -1.45
CA GLN A 10 -17.94 -5.85 -2.16
C GLN A 10 -18.38 -4.44 -2.57
N VAL A 11 -19.55 -4.29 -3.21
CA VAL A 11 -20.08 -2.99 -3.62
C VAL A 11 -20.35 -2.06 -2.42
N PRO A 12 -21.05 -2.51 -1.35
CA PRO A 12 -21.22 -1.70 -0.14
C PRO A 12 -19.90 -1.27 0.50
N ALA A 13 -18.90 -2.16 0.59
CA ALA A 13 -17.59 -1.83 1.16
C ALA A 13 -16.86 -0.77 0.32
N LEU A 14 -16.86 -0.93 -1.01
CA LEU A 14 -16.26 0.04 -1.93
C LEU A 14 -16.93 1.41 -1.86
N MET A 15 -18.28 1.45 -1.79
CA MET A 15 -19.02 2.70 -1.57
C MET A 15 -18.69 3.34 -0.22
N HIS A 16 -18.48 2.54 0.83
CA HIS A 16 -18.12 3.05 2.14
C HIS A 16 -16.70 3.65 2.15
N LEU A 17 -15.73 2.97 1.53
CA LEU A 17 -14.36 3.49 1.36
C LEU A 17 -14.35 4.81 0.58
N ALA A 18 -15.11 4.90 -0.52
CA ALA A 18 -15.23 6.15 -1.27
C ALA A 18 -15.80 7.31 -0.42
N LYS A 19 -16.79 7.04 0.44
CA LYS A 19 -17.33 8.03 1.39
C LYS A 19 -16.32 8.47 2.45
N LEU A 20 -15.36 7.62 2.80
CA LEU A 20 -14.25 7.93 3.71
C LEU A 20 -13.12 8.71 3.02
N GLY A 21 -13.23 8.99 1.72
CA GLY A 21 -12.24 9.77 0.96
C GLY A 21 -11.15 8.92 0.30
N TYR A 22 -11.29 7.60 0.26
CA TYR A 22 -10.34 6.76 -0.48
C TYR A 22 -10.57 6.87 -1.98
N ASP A 23 -9.49 7.11 -2.72
CA ASP A 23 -9.49 7.02 -4.17
C ASP A 23 -9.57 5.56 -4.62
N LEU A 24 -10.51 5.28 -5.50
CA LEU A 24 -10.66 3.96 -6.11
C LEU A 24 -9.83 3.90 -7.37
N ILE A 25 -8.92 2.92 -7.45
CA ILE A 25 -8.09 2.70 -8.63
C ILE A 25 -8.84 1.78 -9.59
N PRO A 26 -9.24 2.26 -10.78
CA PRO A 26 -9.97 1.45 -11.74
C PRO A 26 -9.09 0.31 -12.29
N ALA A 27 -9.60 -0.91 -12.33
CA ALA A 27 -8.83 -2.06 -12.84
C ALA A 27 -8.43 -1.91 -14.33
N ASN A 28 -9.23 -1.19 -15.12
CA ASN A 28 -8.95 -0.89 -16.52
C ASN A 28 -7.81 0.12 -16.72
N SER A 29 -7.35 0.80 -15.66
CA SER A 29 -6.20 1.71 -15.73
C SER A 29 -4.86 0.97 -15.86
N LYS A 30 -4.85 -0.36 -15.69
CA LYS A 30 -3.64 -1.21 -15.71
C LYS A 30 -2.56 -0.66 -14.78
N PRO A 31 -2.86 -0.50 -13.48
CA PRO A 31 -1.91 0.09 -12.55
C PRO A 31 -0.64 -0.77 -12.46
N LYS A 32 0.50 -0.11 -12.23
CA LYS A 32 1.78 -0.81 -12.11
C LYS A 32 1.88 -1.50 -10.76
N LEU A 33 1.54 -2.78 -10.75
CA LEU A 33 1.64 -3.65 -9.60
C LEU A 33 2.92 -4.47 -9.65
N ASP A 34 3.58 -4.58 -8.52
CA ASP A 34 4.58 -5.61 -8.33
C ASP A 34 3.91 -6.98 -8.26
N THR A 35 4.30 -7.90 -9.13
CA THR A 35 3.63 -9.20 -9.27
C THR A 35 3.84 -10.14 -8.09
N ALA A 36 4.89 -9.94 -7.29
CA ALA A 36 5.18 -10.76 -6.12
C ALA A 36 4.41 -10.28 -4.88
N THR A 37 4.18 -8.97 -4.74
CA THR A 37 3.66 -8.37 -3.51
C THR A 37 2.32 -7.65 -3.65
N ASN A 38 1.84 -7.44 -4.88
CA ASN A 38 0.68 -6.60 -5.21
C ASN A 38 0.81 -5.14 -4.76
N ILE A 39 2.02 -4.65 -4.51
CA ILE A 39 2.27 -3.25 -4.20
C ILE A 39 2.12 -2.42 -5.47
N LEU A 40 1.35 -1.32 -5.39
CA LEU A 40 1.26 -0.29 -6.42
C LEU A 40 2.57 0.52 -6.42
N THR A 41 3.47 0.21 -7.35
CA THR A 41 4.84 0.74 -7.27
C THR A 41 4.90 2.24 -7.49
N ASP A 42 4.05 2.78 -8.38
CA ASP A 42 4.06 4.21 -8.68
C ASP A 42 3.50 5.03 -7.50
N SER A 43 2.39 4.55 -6.90
CA SER A 43 1.83 5.16 -5.68
C SER A 43 2.79 5.07 -4.50
N PHE A 44 3.48 3.93 -4.34
CA PHE A 44 4.50 3.77 -3.31
C PHE A 44 5.65 4.77 -3.51
N THR A 45 6.21 4.84 -4.72
CA THR A 45 7.33 5.74 -5.03
C THR A 45 6.95 7.19 -4.77
N GLN A 46 5.80 7.64 -5.26
CA GLN A 46 5.32 9.01 -5.06
C GLN A 46 5.13 9.34 -3.57
N ALA A 47 4.51 8.44 -2.80
CA ALA A 47 4.31 8.66 -1.37
C ALA A 47 5.63 8.65 -0.60
N PHE A 48 6.54 7.74 -0.95
CA PHE A 48 7.86 7.62 -0.34
C PHE A 48 8.72 8.87 -0.57
N GLU A 49 8.81 9.35 -1.81
CA GLU A 49 9.61 10.52 -2.17
C GLU A 49 9.04 11.80 -1.54
N ARG A 50 7.72 11.88 -1.34
CA ARG A 50 7.10 12.97 -0.57
C ARG A 50 7.57 13.00 0.88
N LEU A 51 7.69 11.83 1.52
CA LEU A 51 8.18 11.70 2.90
C LEU A 51 9.71 11.78 3.00
N ASN A 52 10.41 11.46 1.92
CA ASN A 52 11.87 11.39 1.88
C ASN A 52 12.42 12.15 0.65
N PRO A 53 12.36 13.50 0.61
CA PRO A 53 12.63 14.29 -0.60
C PRO A 53 14.01 14.10 -1.24
N THR A 54 14.98 13.57 -0.49
CA THR A 54 16.36 13.36 -0.95
C THR A 54 16.70 11.90 -1.20
N LYS A 55 15.72 10.98 -1.13
CA LYS A 55 15.95 9.53 -1.20
C LYS A 55 15.16 8.90 -2.36
N ASN A 56 15.73 7.85 -2.95
CA ASN A 56 15.07 7.05 -3.98
C ASN A 56 14.26 5.91 -3.35
N ALA A 57 13.04 5.68 -3.84
CA ALA A 57 12.14 4.65 -3.33
C ALA A 57 12.58 3.20 -3.65
N GLN A 58 13.43 2.99 -4.66
CA GLN A 58 13.79 1.66 -5.17
C GLN A 58 14.45 0.76 -4.11
N ASP A 59 15.37 1.30 -3.33
CA ASP A 59 16.06 0.55 -2.27
C ASP A 59 15.08 0.18 -1.15
N SER A 60 14.24 1.13 -0.73
CA SER A 60 13.21 0.89 0.28
C SER A 60 12.17 -0.13 -0.18
N LEU A 61 11.76 -0.08 -1.45
CA LEU A 61 10.84 -1.06 -2.03
C LEU A 61 11.47 -2.45 -2.08
N THR A 62 12.77 -2.54 -2.40
CA THR A 62 13.51 -3.80 -2.43
C THR A 62 13.62 -4.41 -1.03
N GLU A 63 13.97 -3.60 -0.03
CA GLU A 63 14.05 -4.04 1.36
C GLU A 63 12.68 -4.44 1.93
N MET A 64 11.63 -3.69 1.58
CA MET A 64 10.25 -4.04 1.95
C MET A 64 9.85 -5.41 1.40
N LYS A 65 10.10 -5.67 0.11
CA LYS A 65 9.82 -6.96 -0.54
C LYS A 65 10.56 -8.10 0.13
N LYS A 66 11.83 -7.90 0.48
CA LYS A 66 12.64 -8.89 1.18
C LYS A 66 12.00 -9.29 2.51
N ARG A 67 11.58 -8.31 3.31
CA ARG A 67 10.95 -8.53 4.63
C ARG A 67 9.57 -9.15 4.54
N LEU A 68 8.78 -8.82 3.53
CA LEU A 68 7.49 -9.46 3.25
C LEU A 68 7.64 -10.96 2.95
N ASN A 69 8.81 -11.39 2.45
CA ASN A 69 9.10 -12.79 2.15
C ASN A 69 9.68 -13.57 3.34
N TYR A 70 9.88 -12.95 4.50
CA TYR A 70 10.38 -13.64 5.68
C TYR A 70 9.30 -14.51 6.32
N ASN A 71 9.71 -15.69 6.80
CA ASN A 71 8.83 -16.60 7.55
C ASN A 71 8.79 -16.22 9.04
N ASP A 72 8.46 -14.96 9.33
CA ASP A 72 8.46 -14.40 10.69
C ASP A 72 7.11 -13.78 11.10
N LEU A 73 6.04 -14.21 10.42
CA LEU A 73 4.67 -13.71 10.59
C LEU A 73 4.54 -12.18 10.38
N GLY A 74 5.47 -11.57 9.62
CA GLY A 74 5.45 -10.16 9.30
C GLY A 74 6.13 -9.26 10.33
N LYS A 75 6.80 -9.83 11.34
CA LYS A 75 7.48 -9.05 12.40
C LYS A 75 8.52 -8.08 11.81
N SER A 76 9.41 -8.55 10.95
CA SER A 76 10.46 -7.72 10.35
C SER A 76 9.88 -6.64 9.44
N PHE A 77 8.78 -6.93 8.74
CA PHE A 77 8.07 -5.93 7.93
C PHE A 77 7.46 -4.83 8.83
N TYR A 78 6.77 -5.22 9.90
CA TYR A 78 6.22 -4.26 10.87
C TYR A 78 7.31 -3.39 11.51
N GLU A 79 8.41 -4.00 11.96
CA GLU A 79 9.54 -3.25 12.53
C GLU A 79 10.17 -2.30 11.51
N TYR A 80 10.20 -2.66 10.22
CA TYR A 80 10.67 -1.79 9.15
C TYR A 80 9.78 -0.56 8.99
N LEU A 81 8.46 -0.74 8.98
CA LEU A 81 7.52 0.38 8.86
C LEU A 81 7.69 1.40 10.00
N LEU A 82 8.02 0.93 11.21
CA LEU A 82 8.18 1.77 12.39
C LEU A 82 9.56 2.41 12.55
N LYS A 83 10.63 1.70 12.20
CA LYS A 83 12.02 2.06 12.57
C LYS A 83 12.94 2.31 11.39
N SER A 84 12.42 2.32 10.17
CA SER A 84 13.23 2.60 8.98
C SER A 84 13.79 4.02 9.01
N GLU A 85 15.08 4.17 8.69
CA GLU A 85 15.71 5.48 8.45
C GLU A 85 15.06 6.23 7.27
N ASN A 86 14.38 5.49 6.40
CA ASN A 86 13.55 6.02 5.34
C ASN A 86 12.08 5.91 5.76
N GLN A 87 11.44 7.03 6.05
CA GLN A 87 10.08 7.04 6.59
C GLN A 87 9.10 6.45 5.57
N ILE A 88 8.43 5.34 5.94
CA ILE A 88 7.43 4.69 5.08
C ILE A 88 6.02 5.21 5.40
N ILE A 89 5.76 5.44 6.68
CA ILE A 89 4.51 5.98 7.20
C ILE A 89 4.88 7.13 8.14
N ASP A 90 4.22 8.27 7.98
CA ASP A 90 4.30 9.36 8.94
C ASP A 90 3.21 9.17 10.01
N PHE A 91 3.60 8.58 11.14
CA PHE A 91 2.70 8.37 12.27
C PHE A 91 2.45 9.65 13.09
N ASP A 92 3.32 10.66 12.95
CA ASP A 92 3.18 11.94 13.66
C ASP A 92 2.19 12.85 12.94
N ASN A 93 2.04 12.69 11.61
CA ASN A 93 1.09 13.44 10.78
C ASN A 93 0.20 12.49 9.93
N PRO A 94 -0.81 11.84 10.53
CA PRO A 94 -1.63 10.83 9.85
C PRO A 94 -2.70 11.39 8.87
N ASN A 95 -2.70 12.70 8.59
CA ASN A 95 -3.74 13.39 7.80
C ASN A 95 -3.32 13.64 6.35
#